data_AF-A0A1Y1WG08-F1
#
_entry.id   AF-A0A1Y1WG08-F1
#
_cell.length_a   1.000
_cell.length_b   1.000
_cell.length_c   1.000
_cell.angle_alpha   90.00
_cell.angle_beta   90.00
_cell.angle_gamma   90.00
#
_symmetry.space_group_name_H-M   'P 1'
#
loop_
_entity.id
_entity.type
_entity.pdbx_description
1 polymer ?
#
loop_
_entity_poly.entity_id
_entity_poly.type
_entity_poly.pdbx_seq_one_letter_code
_entity_poly.pdbx_strand_id
1 'polypeptide(L)'
;MKATIISVTSLLALASSVAAHASLKYPCPRYSPFGENCPAVPGGQSLDSGINAPISSMTLGQKNPFCKYTTPFATPSATWTAGESVTVKFHDNIAAHSGCCITDPDP
;
A
#
# COMPACT_ATOMS: atom_id res chain seq x y z
N MET A 1 10.30 -16.39 -54.26
CA MET A 1 10.66 -15.34 -53.27
C MET A 1 9.79 -15.56 -52.05
N LYS A 2 10.36 -16.04 -50.94
CA LYS A 2 9.62 -16.26 -49.68
C LYS A 2 9.54 -14.92 -48.96
N ALA A 3 8.33 -14.39 -48.83
CA ALA A 3 8.09 -13.21 -48.01
C ALA A 3 8.28 -13.61 -46.54
N THR A 4 9.32 -13.09 -45.92
CA THR A 4 9.53 -13.18 -44.48
C THR A 4 8.45 -12.33 -43.81
N ILE A 5 7.41 -13.01 -43.31
CA ILE A 5 6.42 -12.39 -42.44
C ILE A 5 7.15 -12.04 -41.15
N ILE A 6 7.46 -10.76 -40.95
CA ILE A 6 7.94 -10.25 -39.67
C ILE A 6 6.75 -10.39 -38.71
N SER A 7 6.75 -11.43 -37.89
CA SER A 7 5.80 -11.56 -36.79
C SER A 7 5.94 -10.33 -35.90
N VAL A 8 4.87 -9.54 -35.83
CA VAL A 8 4.72 -8.41 -34.90
C VAL A 8 4.50 -9.01 -33.50
N THR A 9 5.50 -9.69 -32.97
CA THR A 9 5.43 -10.37 -31.66
C THR A 9 5.73 -9.44 -30.49
N SER A 10 5.86 -8.12 -30.73
CA SER A 10 6.53 -7.24 -29.76
C SER A 10 5.71 -6.03 -29.26
N LEU A 11 4.39 -5.99 -29.43
CA LEU A 11 3.57 -4.81 -29.08
C LEU A 11 2.52 -5.00 -27.97
N LEU A 12 2.54 -6.09 -27.19
CA LEU A 12 1.50 -6.36 -26.17
C LEU A 12 2.04 -6.62 -24.76
N ALA A 13 3.07 -5.87 -24.34
CA ALA A 13 3.50 -5.83 -22.94
C ALA A 13 3.45 -4.41 -22.37
N LEU A 14 2.42 -3.63 -22.71
CA LEU A 14 1.99 -2.55 -21.81
C LEU A 14 1.25 -3.24 -20.66
N ALA A 15 2.01 -3.68 -19.65
CA ALA A 15 1.44 -4.04 -18.36
C ALA A 15 0.59 -2.86 -17.92
N SER A 16 -0.72 -3.10 -17.84
CA SER A 16 -1.71 -2.14 -17.40
C SER A 16 -1.38 -1.71 -15.97
N SER A 17 -0.68 -0.57 -15.85
CA SER A 17 -0.41 0.11 -14.58
C SER A 17 -1.68 0.77 -14.07
N VAL A 18 -2.70 -0.02 -13.79
CA VAL A 18 -3.89 0.47 -13.10
C VAL A 18 -3.52 0.68 -11.63
N ALA A 19 -3.94 1.80 -11.06
CA ALA A 19 -3.62 2.14 -9.68
C ALA A 19 -4.31 1.14 -8.73
N ALA A 20 -3.53 0.27 -8.08
CA ALA A 20 -4.02 -0.61 -7.04
C ALA A 20 -4.48 0.20 -5.83
N HIS A 21 -5.74 0.00 -5.41
CA HIS A 21 -6.30 0.66 -4.24
C HIS A 21 -6.41 -0.33 -3.10
N ALA A 22 -5.45 -0.28 -2.18
CA ALA A 22 -5.40 -1.17 -1.02
C ALA A 22 -4.78 -0.44 0.18
N SER A 23 -5.33 -0.70 1.36
CA SER A 23 -4.71 -0.34 2.64
C SER A 23 -4.93 -1.45 3.66
N LEU A 24 -4.11 -1.46 4.71
CA LEU A 24 -4.31 -2.37 5.81
C LEU A 24 -5.46 -1.88 6.70
N LYS A 25 -6.19 -2.85 7.24
CA LYS A 25 -7.11 -2.73 8.36
C LYS A 25 -6.39 -2.99 9.68
N TYR A 26 -5.50 -3.98 9.70
CA TYR A 26 -4.70 -4.35 10.88
C TYR A 26 -3.28 -4.82 10.49
N PRO A 27 -2.22 -4.43 11.23
CA PRO A 27 -2.21 -3.39 12.28
C PRO A 27 -2.67 -2.05 11.71
N CYS A 28 -3.26 -1.19 12.55
CA CYS A 28 -3.83 0.06 12.07
C CYS A 28 -2.76 0.94 11.40
N PRO A 29 -2.90 1.29 10.10
CA PRO A 29 -2.03 2.25 9.45
C PRO A 29 -2.25 3.65 10.00
N ARG A 30 -1.20 4.47 9.93
CA ARG A 30 -1.28 5.87 10.36
C ARG A 30 -2.42 6.59 9.64
N TYR A 31 -3.31 7.16 10.45
CA TYR A 31 -4.43 8.01 10.04
C TYR A 31 -5.47 7.32 9.14
N SER A 32 -5.48 5.98 9.11
CA SER A 32 -6.48 5.24 8.34
C SER A 32 -7.89 5.44 8.93
N PRO A 33 -8.88 5.88 8.14
CA PRO A 33 -10.28 5.88 8.54
C PRO A 33 -10.88 4.46 8.57
N PHE A 34 -10.14 3.46 8.07
CA PHE A 34 -10.61 2.09 7.90
C PHE A 34 -9.94 1.09 8.85
N GLY A 35 -9.03 1.56 9.69
CA GLY A 35 -8.23 0.70 10.56
C GLY A 35 -9.02 0.16 11.76
N GLU A 36 -8.61 -1.01 12.23
CA GLU A 36 -9.15 -1.69 13.41
C GLU A 36 -8.30 -1.31 14.63
N ASN A 37 -8.94 -0.91 15.74
CA ASN A 37 -8.27 -0.56 17.01
C ASN A 37 -7.18 0.53 16.88
N CYS A 38 -7.45 1.56 16.09
CA CYS A 38 -6.49 2.65 15.86
C CYS A 38 -6.27 3.54 17.08
N PRO A 39 -5.02 3.96 17.36
CA PRO A 39 -4.75 5.08 18.24
C PRO A 39 -5.43 6.37 17.75
N ALA A 40 -5.63 7.32 18.66
CA ALA A 40 -6.15 8.63 18.31
C ALA A 40 -5.19 9.37 17.35
N VAL A 41 -5.76 10.06 16.37
CA VAL A 41 -5.01 10.90 15.44
C VAL A 41 -4.37 12.05 16.25
N PRO A 42 -3.04 12.29 16.15
CA PRO A 42 -2.36 13.38 16.84
C PRO A 42 -2.95 14.74 16.48
N GLY A 43 -2.89 15.68 17.42
CA GLY A 43 -3.35 17.06 17.20
C GLY A 43 -2.68 17.71 15.98
N GLY A 44 -3.47 18.39 15.16
CA GLY A 44 -2.99 19.02 13.91
C GLY A 44 -2.90 18.08 12.71
N GLN A 45 -3.26 16.81 12.87
CA GLN A 45 -3.34 15.82 11.78
C GLN A 45 -4.81 15.47 11.51
N SER A 46 -5.06 14.88 10.34
CA SER A 46 -6.39 14.48 9.89
C SER A 46 -6.37 13.05 9.33
N LEU A 47 -7.51 12.39 9.33
CA LEU A 47 -7.68 11.09 8.68
C LEU A 47 -7.33 11.16 7.19
N ASP A 48 -6.66 10.13 6.69
CA ASP A 48 -6.33 9.97 5.28
C ASP A 48 -7.51 9.34 4.52
N SER A 49 -8.38 10.17 3.94
CA SER A 49 -9.46 9.68 3.07
C SER A 49 -8.94 8.99 1.81
N GLY A 50 -7.68 9.20 1.44
CA GLY A 50 -6.99 8.60 0.29
C GLY A 50 -6.03 7.48 0.68
N ILE A 51 -6.17 6.86 1.85
CA ILE A 51 -5.21 5.87 2.37
C ILE A 51 -4.99 4.68 1.43
N ASN A 52 -6.01 4.30 0.66
CA ASN A 52 -5.94 3.21 -0.31
C ASN A 52 -5.12 3.57 -1.57
N ALA A 53 -4.89 4.84 -1.88
CA ALA A 53 -4.21 5.24 -3.10
C ALA A 53 -2.72 4.86 -3.09
N PRO A 54 -2.14 4.39 -4.20
CA PRO A 54 -0.73 4.01 -4.26
C PRO A 54 0.18 5.25 -4.19
N ILE A 55 1.34 5.10 -3.58
CA ILE A 55 2.32 6.19 -3.35
C ILE A 55 2.88 6.76 -4.67
N SER A 56 2.76 6.04 -5.79
CA SER A 56 3.26 6.44 -7.12
C SER A 56 2.24 7.20 -7.98
N SER A 57 1.02 7.50 -7.50
CA SER A 57 0.16 8.42 -8.25
C SER A 57 0.84 9.79 -8.24
N MET A 58 1.16 10.32 -9.43
CA MET A 58 1.96 11.54 -9.69
C MET A 58 1.50 12.81 -8.95
N THR A 59 0.40 12.74 -8.21
CA THR A 59 -0.23 13.81 -7.44
C THR A 59 -0.04 13.73 -5.92
N LEU A 60 0.38 12.58 -5.34
CA LEU A 60 0.40 12.36 -3.88
C LEU A 60 1.78 12.30 -3.20
N GLY A 61 2.85 12.63 -3.92
CA GLY A 61 4.07 13.11 -3.28
C GLY A 61 5.30 12.25 -3.50
N GLN A 62 6.19 12.79 -4.33
CA GLN A 62 7.62 12.44 -4.38
C GLN A 62 8.36 12.60 -3.03
N LYS A 63 7.67 12.98 -1.94
CA LYS A 63 8.31 13.40 -0.68
C LYS A 63 8.31 12.33 0.42
N ASN A 64 7.35 11.39 0.42
CA ASN A 64 7.23 10.39 1.50
C ASN A 64 7.00 8.97 0.95
N PRO A 65 8.02 8.32 0.34
CA PRO A 65 7.88 6.95 -0.16
C PRO A 65 7.60 5.94 0.95
N PHE A 66 7.96 6.29 2.19
CA PHE A 66 7.76 5.46 3.37
C PHE A 66 6.59 5.98 4.20
N CYS A 67 5.62 5.10 4.45
CA CYS A 67 4.55 5.26 5.42
C CYS A 67 3.59 6.46 5.26
N LYS A 68 3.55 7.15 4.10
CA LYS A 68 2.74 8.35 3.73
C LYS A 68 2.86 9.59 4.67
N TYR A 69 3.03 9.38 5.97
CA TYR A 69 3.01 10.33 7.08
C TYR A 69 4.22 10.15 7.98
N THR A 70 4.87 11.27 8.32
CA THR A 70 6.07 11.29 9.16
C THR A 70 5.75 11.35 10.65
N THR A 71 4.70 12.06 11.05
CA THR A 71 4.25 12.11 12.44
C THR A 71 3.67 10.76 12.86
N PRO A 72 4.15 10.13 13.95
CA PRO A 72 3.61 8.87 14.47
C PRO A 72 2.35 9.09 15.32
N PHE A 73 1.62 8.00 15.58
CA PHE A 73 0.65 7.97 16.67
C PHE A 73 1.35 8.16 18.03
N ALA A 74 0.61 8.67 19.02
CA ALA A 74 1.12 8.84 20.39
C ALA A 74 1.35 7.49 21.11
N THR A 75 0.66 6.43 20.68
CA THR A 75 0.83 5.06 21.18
C THR A 75 0.99 4.09 20.01
N PRO A 76 1.62 2.91 20.23
CA PRO A 76 1.70 1.88 19.21
C PRO A 76 0.31 1.46 18.70
N SER A 77 0.18 1.19 17.40
CA SER A 77 -1.07 0.66 16.83
C SER A 77 -1.24 -0.85 17.06
N ALA A 78 -0.18 -1.54 17.44
CA ALA A 78 -0.17 -2.92 17.90
C ALA A 78 1.14 -3.19 18.65
N THR A 79 1.20 -4.30 19.38
CA THR A 79 2.39 -4.78 20.10
C THR A 79 2.44 -6.29 19.96
N TRP A 80 3.62 -6.83 19.69
CA TRP A 80 3.84 -8.25 19.47
C TRP A 80 5.06 -8.70 20.24
N THR A 81 5.13 -9.99 20.53
CA THR A 81 6.34 -10.62 21.06
C THR A 81 7.25 -11.05 19.91
N ALA A 82 8.56 -10.96 20.09
CA ALA A 82 9.51 -11.44 19.09
C ALA A 82 9.26 -12.93 18.74
N GLY A 83 9.27 -13.25 17.44
CA GLY A 83 8.97 -14.60 16.93
C GLY A 83 7.48 -14.95 16.85
N GLU A 84 6.58 -14.06 17.27
CA GLU A 84 5.14 -14.26 17.12
C GLU A 84 4.72 -14.17 15.64
N SER A 85 3.80 -15.03 15.23
CA SER A 85 3.16 -14.91 13.91
C SER A 85 2.10 -13.83 13.92
N VAL A 86 2.30 -12.77 13.13
CA VAL A 86 1.35 -11.65 13.03
C VAL A 86 0.43 -11.84 11.82
N THR A 87 -0.88 -11.84 12.05
CA THR A 87 -1.86 -11.82 10.96
C THR A 87 -2.13 -10.38 10.54
N VAL A 88 -1.78 -10.02 9.32
CA VAL A 88 -2.15 -8.72 8.71
C VAL A 88 -3.50 -8.84 8.01
N LYS A 89 -4.32 -7.78 8.10
CA LYS A 89 -5.64 -7.70 7.45
C LYS A 89 -5.65 -6.51 6.51
N PHE A 90 -6.20 -6.69 5.33
CA PHE A 90 -6.55 -5.58 4.43
C PHE A 90 -7.94 -5.04 4.74
N HIS A 91 -8.19 -3.77 4.41
CA HIS A 91 -9.53 -3.21 4.44
C HIS A 91 -10.44 -3.93 3.43
N ASP A 92 -11.74 -3.95 3.73
CA ASP A 92 -12.74 -4.50 2.82
C ASP A 92 -12.78 -3.65 1.52
N ASN A 93 -13.09 -4.24 0.36
CA ASN A 93 -13.10 -3.55 -0.95
C ASN A 93 -11.72 -3.15 -1.52
N ILE A 94 -10.68 -3.94 -1.30
CA ILE A 94 -9.44 -3.78 -2.06
C ILE A 94 -9.66 -4.02 -3.55
N ALA A 95 -9.06 -3.17 -4.38
CA ALA A 95 -8.83 -3.48 -5.79
C ALA A 95 -7.51 -4.24 -5.87
N ALA A 96 -7.58 -5.57 -5.70
CA ALA A 96 -6.41 -6.43 -5.78
C ALA A 96 -5.91 -6.54 -7.24
N HIS A 97 -4.61 -6.40 -7.44
CA HIS A 97 -3.94 -6.58 -8.72
C HIS A 97 -2.79 -7.58 -8.57
N SER A 98 -2.24 -8.05 -9.69
CA SER A 98 -1.04 -8.88 -9.67
C SER A 98 0.14 -8.12 -9.05
N GLY A 99 0.85 -8.78 -8.12
CA GLY A 99 2.01 -8.20 -7.45
C GLY A 99 2.42 -9.06 -6.24
N CYS A 100 3.45 -8.62 -5.52
CA CYS A 100 3.86 -9.22 -4.26
C CYS A 100 3.74 -8.20 -3.11
N CYS A 101 3.40 -8.69 -1.92
CA CYS A 101 3.52 -7.93 -0.68
C CYS A 101 4.83 -8.33 -0.01
N ILE A 102 5.60 -7.35 0.45
CA ILE A 102 6.84 -7.57 1.20
C ILE A 102 6.65 -6.95 2.58
N THR A 103 6.86 -7.74 3.63
CA THR A 103 7.01 -7.25 5.00
C THR A 103 8.50 -7.24 5.32
N ASP A 104 8.99 -6.19 5.96
CA ASP A 104 10.40 -6.11 6.36
C ASP A 104 10.71 -7.26 7.34
N PRO A 105 11.65 -8.17 7.05
CA PRO A 105 12.12 -9.10 8.05
C PRO A 105 12.86 -8.31 9.15
N ASP A 106 12.58 -8.62 10.42
CA ASP A 106 13.29 -8.05 11.57
C ASP A 106 14.83 -8.09 11.34
N PRO A 107 15.59 -7.01 11.62
CA PRO A 107 17.05 -7.00 11.53
C PRO A 107 17.74 -7.89 12.58
#